data_AF-A0A8H5H871-F1
#
_entry.id   AF-A0A8H5H871-F1
#
_cell.length_a   1.000
_cell.length_b   1.000
_cell.length_c   1.000
_cell.angle_alpha   90.00
_cell.angle_beta   90.00
_cell.angle_gamma   90.00
#
_symmetry.space_group_name_H-M   'P 1'
#
loop_
_entity.id
_entity.type
_entity.pdbx_description
1 polymer ?
#
loop_
_entity_poly.entity_id
_entity_poly.type
_entity_poly.pdbx_seq_one_letter_code
_entity_poly.pdbx_strand_id
1 'polypeptide(L)'
;MKKQFHHLITDTAPASDVGGYSKIDSVQNAFLLRSDLHDMWDNYEFGVNPDDNYRITGFVNGLDHVHGLTLHLDHIVDPTIRPLDELFRDHFLQGVLKHMKGVEPTWDYEGVFSDGGFDLSRQEIWGSVEGKERLELEIFDRLFEHQVAEDLGQGFRISARTSATTSSESPL
;
A
#
# COMPACT_ATOMS: atom_id res chain seq x y z
N MET A 1 -0.64 -4.04 5.71
CA MET A 1 -0.60 -5.34 5.01
C MET A 1 0.57 -5.30 4.03
N LYS A 2 1.60 -6.16 4.16
CA LYS A 2 2.73 -6.18 3.19
C LYS A 2 2.23 -6.81 1.88
N LYS A 3 2.15 -6.02 0.81
CA LYS A 3 1.89 -6.56 -0.54
C LYS A 3 3.09 -7.38 -0.98
N GLN A 4 2.85 -8.54 -1.58
CA GLN A 4 3.90 -9.42 -2.10
C GLN A 4 3.59 -9.78 -3.55
N PHE A 5 4.53 -9.51 -4.47
CA PHE A 5 4.31 -9.66 -5.92
C PHE A 5 5.04 -10.86 -6.54
N HIS A 6 5.82 -11.62 -5.77
CA HIS A 6 6.63 -12.74 -6.25
C HIS A 6 5.85 -13.82 -7.04
N HIS A 7 4.55 -13.97 -6.76
CA HIS A 7 3.66 -14.89 -7.47
C HIS A 7 3.26 -14.43 -8.88
N LEU A 8 3.44 -13.14 -9.20
CA LEU A 8 3.16 -12.54 -10.51
C LEU A 8 4.41 -12.49 -11.42
N ILE A 9 5.60 -12.60 -10.85
CA ILE A 9 6.86 -12.58 -11.58
C ILE A 9 7.01 -13.89 -12.37
N THR A 10 7.20 -13.78 -13.68
CA THR A 10 7.35 -14.85 -14.67
C THR A 10 8.78 -15.00 -15.19
N ASP A 11 9.74 -14.24 -14.67
CA ASP A 11 11.17 -14.39 -14.92
C ASP A 11 11.61 -15.86 -14.77
N THR A 12 12.29 -16.36 -15.80
CA THR A 12 12.67 -17.77 -15.96
C THR A 12 14.13 -18.04 -15.57
N ALA A 13 14.87 -17.01 -15.16
CA ALA A 13 16.24 -17.18 -14.68
C ALA A 13 16.29 -18.10 -13.43
N PRO A 14 17.44 -18.75 -13.16
CA PRO A 14 17.61 -19.61 -12.00
C PRO A 14 17.21 -18.91 -10.69
N ALA A 15 16.63 -19.66 -9.75
CA ALA A 15 16.20 -19.10 -8.47
C ALA A 15 17.32 -18.38 -7.70
N SER A 16 18.58 -18.80 -7.86
CA SER A 16 19.75 -18.12 -7.28
C SER A 16 19.98 -16.71 -7.81
N ASP A 17 19.57 -16.46 -9.06
CA ASP A 17 19.91 -15.25 -9.82
C ASP A 17 18.80 -14.20 -9.69
N VAL A 18 17.59 -14.63 -9.30
CA VAL A 18 16.43 -13.76 -9.09
C VAL A 18 16.17 -13.44 -7.61
N GLY A 19 17.06 -13.84 -6.69
CA GLY A 19 16.89 -13.57 -5.25
C GLY A 19 16.01 -14.61 -4.51
N GLY A 20 15.92 -15.82 -5.04
CA GLY A 20 15.26 -16.96 -4.41
C GLY A 20 13.73 -16.85 -4.42
N TYR A 21 13.10 -17.20 -3.30
CA TYR A 21 11.64 -17.24 -3.16
C TYR A 21 10.99 -15.85 -3.30
N SER A 22 11.67 -14.78 -2.84
CA SER A 22 11.13 -13.41 -2.90
C SER A 22 11.13 -12.85 -4.31
N LYS A 23 11.98 -13.40 -5.21
CA LYS A 23 12.21 -12.89 -6.55
C LYS A 23 12.66 -11.42 -6.61
N ILE A 24 13.29 -10.93 -5.54
CA ILE A 24 13.63 -9.51 -5.38
C ILE A 24 14.62 -9.01 -6.42
N ASP A 25 15.51 -9.88 -6.91
CA ASP A 25 16.53 -9.56 -7.91
C ASP A 25 16.06 -9.89 -9.34
N SER A 26 14.78 -10.23 -9.52
CA SER A 26 14.24 -10.43 -10.86
C SER A 26 14.31 -9.15 -11.69
N VAL A 27 14.64 -9.30 -12.98
CA VAL A 27 14.65 -8.16 -13.91
C VAL A 27 13.28 -7.50 -14.04
N GLN A 28 12.18 -8.24 -13.80
CA GLN A 28 10.83 -7.69 -13.82
C GLN A 28 10.53 -6.76 -12.64
N ASN A 29 11.37 -6.76 -11.60
CA ASN A 29 11.31 -5.85 -10.46
C ASN A 29 12.17 -4.59 -10.65
N ALA A 30 12.82 -4.44 -11.81
CA ALA A 30 13.75 -3.35 -12.05
C ALA A 30 13.53 -2.70 -13.42
N PHE A 31 13.86 -1.42 -13.50
CA PHE A 31 14.08 -0.74 -14.77
C PHE A 31 15.12 0.37 -14.54
N LEU A 32 15.86 0.72 -15.60
CA LEU A 32 16.95 1.68 -15.50
C LEU A 32 16.44 3.11 -15.74
N LEU A 33 16.87 4.02 -14.89
CA LEU A 33 16.55 5.44 -14.96
C LEU A 33 17.81 6.27 -15.18
N ARG A 34 17.63 7.45 -15.79
CA ARG A 34 18.65 8.49 -15.80
C ARG A 34 18.90 8.93 -14.35
N SER A 35 20.16 9.21 -14.00
CA SER A 35 20.56 9.42 -12.60
C SER A 35 19.84 10.57 -11.91
N ASP A 36 19.48 11.61 -12.64
CA ASP A 36 18.72 12.77 -12.15
C ASP A 36 17.23 12.46 -11.88
N LEU A 37 16.68 11.40 -12.47
CA LEU A 37 15.31 10.94 -12.23
C LEU A 37 15.23 9.86 -11.14
N HIS A 38 16.35 9.22 -10.80
CA HIS A 38 16.39 8.14 -9.82
C HIS A 38 15.93 8.63 -8.43
N ASP A 39 16.49 9.73 -7.94
CA ASP A 39 16.12 10.29 -6.63
C ASP A 39 14.64 10.70 -6.59
N MET A 40 14.11 11.19 -7.70
CA MET A 40 12.71 11.60 -7.83
C MET A 40 11.77 10.37 -7.86
N TRP A 41 12.23 9.25 -8.45
CA TRP A 41 11.50 7.99 -8.42
C TRP A 41 11.40 7.43 -7.00
N ASP A 42 12.53 7.32 -6.29
CA ASP A 42 12.56 6.81 -4.90
C ASP A 42 11.74 7.66 -3.93
N ASN A 43 11.68 8.97 -4.18
CA ASN A 43 10.85 9.90 -3.43
C ASN A 43 9.39 9.95 -3.91
N TYR A 44 8.98 9.08 -4.83
CA TYR A 44 7.64 9.04 -5.41
C TYR A 44 7.17 10.38 -6.00
N GLU A 45 8.09 11.24 -6.46
CA GLU A 45 7.77 12.55 -7.03
C GLU A 45 7.13 12.45 -8.41
N PHE A 46 7.27 11.31 -9.07
CA PHE A 46 6.51 10.93 -10.26
C PHE A 46 6.22 9.43 -10.27
N GLY A 47 5.28 9.03 -11.12
CA GLY A 47 4.97 7.63 -11.38
C GLY A 47 4.61 7.39 -12.85
N VAL A 48 4.57 6.12 -13.24
CA VAL A 48 4.15 5.65 -14.56
C VAL A 48 2.83 4.92 -14.40
N ASN A 49 1.80 5.33 -15.13
CA ASN A 49 0.50 4.66 -15.09
C ASN A 49 0.36 3.64 -16.24
N PRO A 50 0.49 2.33 -16.01
CA PRO A 50 0.34 1.32 -17.06
C PRO A 50 -1.09 1.27 -17.64
N ASP A 51 -2.11 1.70 -16.87
CA ASP A 51 -3.51 1.74 -17.32
C ASP A 51 -3.83 2.93 -18.22
N ASP A 52 -2.91 3.90 -18.31
CA ASP A 52 -3.02 5.08 -19.17
C ASP A 52 -1.86 5.14 -20.15
N ASN A 53 -1.68 4.05 -20.91
CA ASN A 53 -0.66 3.93 -21.95
C ASN A 53 0.76 4.28 -21.43
N TYR A 54 1.10 3.82 -20.23
CA TYR A 54 2.37 4.10 -19.56
C TYR A 54 2.71 5.60 -19.48
N ARG A 55 1.70 6.46 -19.30
CA ARG A 55 1.89 7.90 -19.14
C ARG A 55 2.62 8.21 -17.83
N ILE A 56 3.65 9.03 -17.93
CA ILE A 56 4.41 9.57 -16.80
C ILE A 56 3.62 10.72 -16.20
N THR A 57 3.40 10.69 -14.90
CA THR A 57 2.75 11.77 -14.15
C THR A 57 3.68 12.23 -13.04
N GLY A 58 4.17 13.47 -13.15
CA GLY A 58 4.79 14.17 -12.03
C GLY A 58 3.75 14.64 -11.02
N PHE A 59 4.03 14.41 -9.74
CA PHE A 59 3.22 14.82 -8.60
C PHE A 59 3.73 16.12 -7.93
N VAL A 60 4.92 16.56 -8.31
CA VAL A 60 5.54 17.82 -7.87
C VAL A 60 5.92 18.70 -9.06
N ASN A 61 6.19 19.98 -8.80
CA ASN A 61 6.70 20.92 -9.81
C ASN A 61 8.15 20.58 -10.19
N GLY A 62 8.60 21.01 -11.39
CA GLY A 62 9.98 20.80 -11.86
C GLY A 62 10.19 19.57 -12.75
N LEU A 63 9.12 18.81 -13.01
CA LEU A 63 9.12 17.61 -13.85
C LEU A 63 8.53 17.85 -15.25
N ASP A 64 8.40 19.11 -15.69
CA ASP A 64 7.76 19.47 -16.97
C ASP A 64 8.38 18.79 -18.19
N HIS A 65 9.65 18.39 -18.08
CA HIS A 65 10.41 17.73 -19.14
C HIS A 65 10.10 16.23 -19.30
N VAL A 66 9.43 15.60 -18.32
CA VAL A 66 8.99 14.19 -18.37
C VAL A 66 7.49 14.01 -18.14
N HIS A 67 6.83 14.95 -17.47
CA HIS A 67 5.40 14.88 -17.21
C HIS A 67 4.60 14.81 -18.52
N GLY A 68 3.66 13.88 -18.60
CA GLY A 68 2.81 13.67 -19.76
C GLY A 68 3.45 12.89 -20.90
N LEU A 69 4.75 12.58 -20.83
CA LEU A 69 5.40 11.67 -21.78
C LEU A 69 4.98 10.22 -21.52
N THR A 70 5.21 9.35 -22.50
CA THR A 70 4.95 7.91 -22.40
C THR A 70 6.25 7.14 -22.25
N LEU A 71 6.28 6.20 -21.29
CA LEU A 71 7.38 5.24 -21.18
C LEU A 71 7.23 4.16 -22.27
N HIS A 72 8.17 4.13 -23.22
CA HIS A 72 8.19 3.15 -24.29
C HIS A 72 8.91 1.87 -23.88
N LEU A 73 8.17 0.76 -23.85
CA LEU A 73 8.71 -0.59 -23.57
C LEU A 73 8.68 -1.50 -24.80
N ASP A 74 8.36 -0.95 -25.99
CA ASP A 74 8.16 -1.70 -27.24
C ASP A 74 9.41 -2.45 -27.71
N HIS A 75 10.58 -2.03 -27.24
CA HIS A 75 11.86 -2.68 -27.51
C HIS A 75 12.07 -3.97 -26.69
N ILE A 76 11.26 -4.22 -25.66
CA ILE A 76 11.30 -5.42 -24.82
C ILE A 76 10.16 -6.36 -25.26
N VAL A 77 10.47 -7.23 -26.23
CA VAL A 77 9.48 -8.12 -26.84
C VAL A 77 9.11 -9.29 -25.92
N ASP A 78 10.05 -9.75 -25.10
CA ASP A 78 9.83 -10.88 -24.18
C ASP A 78 9.16 -10.39 -22.89
N PRO A 79 7.93 -10.85 -22.58
CA PRO A 79 7.22 -10.43 -21.38
C PRO A 79 7.87 -10.91 -20.08
N THR A 80 8.68 -11.98 -20.11
CA THR A 80 9.33 -12.54 -18.91
C THR A 80 10.48 -11.68 -18.38
N ILE A 81 10.98 -10.74 -19.20
CA ILE A 81 12.03 -9.80 -18.83
C ILE A 81 11.55 -8.34 -18.80
N ARG A 82 10.25 -8.12 -19.06
CA ARG A 82 9.64 -6.78 -19.02
C ARG A 82 9.31 -6.40 -17.57
N PRO A 83 9.55 -5.14 -17.16
CA PRO A 83 9.14 -4.68 -15.83
C PRO A 83 7.64 -4.94 -15.59
N LEU A 84 7.30 -5.42 -14.41
CA LEU A 84 5.95 -5.86 -14.08
C LEU A 84 5.00 -4.66 -13.93
N ASP A 85 3.92 -4.63 -14.72
CA ASP A 85 2.92 -3.56 -14.66
C ASP A 85 2.33 -3.36 -13.26
N GLU A 86 2.18 -4.43 -12.48
CA GLU A 86 1.65 -4.34 -11.12
C GLU A 86 2.57 -3.55 -10.18
N LEU A 87 3.88 -3.58 -10.40
CA LEU A 87 4.83 -2.76 -9.63
C LEU A 87 4.75 -1.30 -10.05
N PHE A 88 4.59 -1.00 -11.34
CA PHE A 88 4.32 0.37 -11.79
C PHE A 88 3.02 0.90 -11.18
N ARG A 89 1.96 0.09 -11.17
CA ARG A 89 0.67 0.45 -10.61
C ARG A 89 0.75 0.70 -9.11
N ASP A 90 1.46 -0.16 -8.36
CA ASP A 90 1.68 0.05 -6.93
C ASP A 90 2.49 1.32 -6.66
N HIS A 91 3.61 1.54 -7.36
CA HIS A 91 4.43 2.75 -7.23
C HIS A 91 3.64 4.03 -7.54
N PHE A 92 2.86 4.00 -8.62
CA PHE A 92 2.00 5.12 -9.00
C PHE A 92 0.98 5.44 -7.90
N LEU A 93 0.32 4.42 -7.33
CA LEU A 93 -0.61 4.60 -6.22
C LEU A 93 0.08 5.13 -4.97
N GLN A 94 1.29 4.68 -4.65
CA GLN A 94 2.07 5.24 -3.53
C GLN A 94 2.40 6.73 -3.77
N GLY A 95 2.82 7.10 -4.99
CA GLY A 95 3.09 8.51 -5.32
C GLY A 95 1.84 9.38 -5.28
N VAL A 96 0.71 8.85 -5.75
CA VAL A 96 -0.60 9.46 -5.57
C VAL A 96 -0.91 9.65 -4.09
N LEU A 97 -0.81 8.62 -3.25
CA LEU A 97 -1.13 8.72 -1.83
C LEU A 97 -0.22 9.70 -1.08
N LYS A 98 1.08 9.71 -1.42
CA LYS A 98 2.07 10.64 -0.83
C LYS A 98 1.73 12.11 -1.12
N HIS A 99 1.19 12.41 -2.31
CA HIS A 99 1.00 13.78 -2.78
C HIS A 99 -0.47 14.24 -2.87
N MET A 100 -1.44 13.32 -2.83
CA MET A 100 -2.89 13.62 -2.78
C MET A 100 -3.42 13.80 -1.36
N LYS A 101 -2.62 13.54 -0.32
CA LYS A 101 -2.87 14.17 0.98
C LYS A 101 -2.51 15.65 0.85
N GLY A 102 -3.50 16.48 0.55
CA GLY A 102 -3.33 17.94 0.56
C GLY A 102 -2.70 18.36 1.89
N VAL A 103 -1.70 19.25 1.82
CA VAL A 103 -0.89 19.79 2.94
C VAL A 103 -1.18 19.07 4.26
N GLU A 104 -0.67 17.85 4.41
CA GLU A 104 -0.74 17.18 5.70
C GLU A 104 0.10 18.04 6.64
N PRO A 105 -0.46 18.57 7.74
CA PRO A 105 0.32 19.35 8.70
C PRO A 105 1.57 18.56 9.05
N THR A 106 2.74 19.18 9.09
CA THR A 106 3.95 18.49 9.56
C THR A 106 3.85 18.40 11.08
N TRP A 107 3.46 17.25 11.60
CA TRP A 107 3.26 17.04 13.04
C TRP A 107 4.61 16.76 13.71
N ASP A 108 4.94 17.52 14.75
CA ASP A 108 6.03 17.16 15.65
C ASP A 108 5.55 16.02 16.58
N TYR A 109 6.16 14.84 16.43
CA TYR A 109 5.82 13.64 17.22
C TYR A 109 6.60 13.57 18.54
N GLU A 110 7.60 14.42 18.75
CA GLU A 110 8.57 14.32 19.86
C GLU A 110 7.92 14.59 21.24
N GLY A 111 6.73 15.19 21.30
CA GLY A 111 6.03 15.53 22.55
C GLY A 111 4.68 14.86 22.82
N VAL A 112 4.07 14.20 21.83
CA VAL A 112 2.67 13.72 21.92
C VAL A 112 2.58 12.24 22.33
N PHE A 113 3.56 11.42 21.93
CA PHE A 113 3.56 9.96 22.17
C PHE A 113 4.70 9.48 23.07
N SER A 114 5.41 10.38 23.76
CA SER A 114 6.50 9.98 24.64
C SER A 114 5.97 9.18 25.85
N ASP A 115 6.48 7.95 25.96
CA ASP A 115 6.55 7.07 27.12
C ASP A 115 5.23 6.72 27.85
N GLY A 116 4.21 6.29 27.09
CA GLY A 116 3.26 5.31 27.65
C GLY A 116 1.76 5.57 27.54
N GLY A 117 1.27 6.44 26.66
CA GLY A 117 -0.16 6.40 26.30
C GLY A 117 -0.77 7.68 25.75
N PHE A 118 -1.94 7.49 25.14
CA PHE A 118 -2.83 8.54 24.65
C PHE A 118 -3.53 9.22 25.84
N ASP A 119 -2.85 10.15 26.50
CA ASP A 119 -3.36 10.84 27.69
C ASP A 119 -4.26 12.02 27.30
N LEU A 120 -5.58 11.79 27.34
CA LEU A 120 -6.62 12.79 27.08
C LEU A 120 -6.64 13.96 28.08
N SER A 121 -5.93 13.86 29.22
CA SER A 121 -5.88 14.94 30.21
C SER A 121 -5.01 16.12 29.80
N ARG A 122 -4.18 15.95 28.75
CA ARG A 122 -3.26 16.97 28.22
C ARG A 122 -3.99 18.01 27.38
N GLN A 123 -4.78 18.86 28.05
CA GLN A 123 -5.58 19.92 27.42
C GLN A 123 -4.74 20.93 26.62
N GLU A 124 -3.47 21.09 26.96
CA GLU A 124 -2.50 21.89 26.20
C GLU A 124 -2.29 21.37 24.77
N ILE A 125 -2.46 20.06 24.55
CA ILE A 125 -2.40 19.40 23.24
C ILE A 125 -3.80 19.36 22.63
N TRP A 126 -4.76 18.71 23.29
CA TRP A 126 -6.11 18.43 22.74
C TRP A 126 -7.04 19.66 22.72
N GLY A 127 -6.69 20.74 23.40
CA GLY A 127 -7.44 21.99 23.37
C GLY A 127 -7.19 22.83 22.12
N SER A 128 -6.07 22.59 21.43
CA SER A 128 -5.70 23.27 20.18
C SER A 128 -6.55 22.81 18.99
N VAL A 129 -6.55 23.56 17.89
CA VAL A 129 -7.23 23.16 16.65
C VAL A 129 -6.60 21.89 16.08
N GLU A 130 -5.27 21.88 15.97
CA GLU A 130 -4.48 20.74 15.49
C GLU A 130 -4.64 19.48 16.38
N GLY A 131 -4.65 19.66 17.70
CA GLY A 131 -4.86 18.54 18.62
C GLY A 131 -6.24 17.90 18.50
N LYS A 132 -7.28 18.68 18.18
CA LYS A 132 -8.63 18.14 17.94
C LYS A 132 -8.69 17.34 16.64
N GLU A 133 -8.07 17.84 15.57
CA GLU A 133 -7.93 17.12 14.31
C GLU A 133 -7.18 15.79 14.51
N ARG A 134 -6.15 15.78 15.37
CA ARG A 134 -5.42 14.56 15.76
C ARG A 134 -6.29 13.55 16.48
N LEU A 135 -7.07 14.04 17.44
CA LEU A 135 -7.97 13.22 18.23
C LEU A 135 -9.02 12.55 17.33
N GLU A 136 -9.57 13.29 16.38
CA GLU A 136 -10.56 12.77 15.42
C GLU A 136 -9.95 11.68 14.53
N LEU A 137 -8.74 11.89 14.00
CA LEU A 137 -8.06 10.91 13.16
C LEU A 137 -7.70 9.62 13.93
N GLU A 138 -7.15 9.75 15.13
CA GLU A 138 -6.81 8.59 15.97
C GLU A 138 -8.07 7.80 16.40
N ILE A 139 -9.16 8.51 16.75
CA ILE A 139 -10.44 7.85 17.06
C ILE A 139 -10.96 7.11 15.83
N PHE A 140 -10.89 7.72 14.65
CA PHE A 140 -11.30 7.09 13.40
C PHE A 140 -10.51 5.80 13.15
N ASP A 141 -9.18 5.85 13.23
CA ASP A 141 -8.32 4.70 13.00
C ASP A 141 -8.59 3.56 13.98
N ARG A 142 -8.71 3.86 15.28
CA ARG A 142 -9.02 2.84 16.31
C ARG A 142 -10.41 2.25 16.16
N LEU A 143 -11.40 3.07 15.81
CA LEU A 143 -12.77 2.60 15.57
C LEU A 143 -12.82 1.72 14.31
N PHE A 144 -12.08 2.09 13.27
CA PHE A 144 -11.95 1.30 12.06
C PHE A 144 -11.27 -0.06 12.33
N GLU A 145 -10.17 -0.08 13.08
CA GLU A 145 -9.53 -1.33 13.52
C GLU A 145 -10.48 -2.21 14.33
N HIS A 146 -11.28 -1.62 15.24
CA HIS A 146 -12.29 -2.35 16.00
C HIS A 146 -13.38 -2.94 15.11
N GLN A 147 -13.92 -2.16 14.16
CA GLN A 147 -14.94 -2.61 13.22
C GLN A 147 -14.41 -3.78 12.37
N VAL A 148 -13.18 -3.67 11.86
CA VAL A 148 -12.54 -4.75 11.10
C VAL A 148 -12.36 -6.00 11.97
N ALA A 149 -11.95 -5.84 13.24
CA ALA A 149 -11.82 -6.96 14.18
C ALA A 149 -13.17 -7.62 14.51
N GLU A 150 -14.24 -6.84 14.66
CA GLU A 150 -15.60 -7.35 14.88
C GLU A 150 -16.13 -8.11 13.66
N ASP A 151 -15.93 -7.58 12.45
CA ASP A 151 -16.38 -8.23 11.22
C ASP A 151 -15.64 -9.55 10.97
N LEU A 152 -14.34 -9.60 11.26
CA LEU A 152 -13.54 -10.83 11.23
C LEU A 152 -13.88 -11.80 12.38
N GLY A 153 -14.29 -11.28 13.54
CA GLY A 153 -14.70 -12.08 14.70
C GLY A 153 -16.12 -12.66 14.58
N GLN A 154 -17.04 -11.98 13.89
CA GLN A 154 -18.40 -12.46 13.63
C GLN A 154 -18.44 -13.54 12.55
N GLY A 155 -17.48 -13.54 11.60
CA GLY A 155 -17.34 -14.61 10.60
C GLY A 155 -17.10 -16.01 11.21
N PHE A 156 -16.56 -16.10 12.42
CA PHE A 156 -16.31 -17.38 13.11
C PHE A 156 -17.51 -17.90 13.92
N ARG A 157 -18.49 -17.05 14.24
CA ARG A 157 -19.60 -17.42 15.14
C ARG A 157 -20.85 -17.97 14.44
N ILE A 158 -20.92 -17.94 13.10
CA ILE A 158 -22.10 -18.40 12.36
C ILE A 158 -22.07 -19.93 12.06
N SER A 159 -20.94 -20.63 12.24
CA SER A 159 -20.81 -22.06 11.90
C SER A 159 -20.89 -23.05 13.07
N ALA A 160 -21.47 -22.68 14.21
CA ALA A 160 -21.59 -23.58 15.36
C ALA A 160 -23.00 -23.60 15.99
N ARG A 161 -24.03 -23.86 15.17
CA ARG A 161 -25.31 -24.37 15.68
C ARG A 161 -26.10 -25.04 14.57
N THR A 162 -26.07 -26.38 14.51
CA THR A 162 -27.25 -27.27 14.38
C THR A 162 -26.84 -28.66 13.91
N SER A 163 -26.87 -29.64 14.81
CA SER A 163 -27.28 -31.01 14.49
C SER A 163 -27.60 -31.74 15.79
N ALA A 164 -28.78 -31.43 16.34
CA ALA A 164 -29.51 -32.35 17.21
C ALA A 164 -30.66 -32.90 16.37
N THR A 165 -30.42 -34.01 15.67
CA THR A 165 -31.50 -34.83 15.09
C THR A 165 -31.78 -35.96 16.04
N THR A 166 -32.87 -35.79 16.77
CA THR A 166 -33.62 -36.85 17.45
C THR A 166 -34.12 -37.85 16.41
N SER A 167 -33.77 -39.13 16.54
CA SER A 167 -34.52 -40.22 15.90
C SER A 167 -35.19 -41.02 17.00
N SER A 168 -36.51 -40.85 17.09
CA SER A 168 -37.42 -41.63 17.92
C SER A 168 -37.71 -42.98 17.26
N GLU A 169 -37.51 -44.05 18.02
CA GLU A 169 -38.07 -45.38 17.82
C GLU A 169 -39.61 -45.38 17.83
N SER A 170 -40.19 -46.29 17.03
CA SER A 170 -41.28 -47.25 17.38
C SER A 170 -42.07 -47.67 16.11
N PRO A 171 -42.84 -48.78 16.10
CA PRO A 171 -42.58 -50.09 16.71
C PRO A 171 -42.86 -51.27 15.73
N LEU A 172 -42.33 -52.46 16.06
CA LEU A 172 -43.03 -53.76 16.08
C LEU A 172 -42.18 -54.77 16.87
#